data_AF-A0A3N5FZ77-F1
#
_entry.id   AF-A0A3N5FZ77-F1
#
_cell.length_a   1.000
_cell.length_b   1.000
_cell.length_c   1.000
_cell.angle_alpha   90.00
_cell.angle_beta   90.00
_cell.angle_gamma   90.00
#
_symmetry.space_group_name_H-M   'P 1'
#
loop_
_entity.id
_entity.type
_entity.pdbx_description
1 polymer ?
#
loop_
_entity_poly.entity_id
_entity_poly.type
_entity_poly.pdbx_seq_one_letter_code
_entity_poly.pdbx_strand_id
1 'polypeptide(L)'
;MTLRLKVWRQPGPGQPGRLVDYPAPNVSPDMSFLEMLDVVNEHLIKKGEDAIAFDSDCREGICGACGLVINGVPHGPDPGATTCQLHMRRFRDGDTITIEPWRAKAFPVLKDLIVDRSAFDRIIAAGGYTSVNVGGAPDGNVILIPRDTADAAIDSAVCIGCGACVAACKNAAAHLFTGAKIAHLGLMPQGHVER
;
A
#
# COMPACT_ATOMS: atom_id res chain seq x y z
N MET A 1 -25.12 -8.46 2.80
CA MET A 1 -24.84 -9.33 1.63
C MET A 1 -23.96 -10.49 2.06
N THR A 2 -23.95 -11.58 1.30
CA THR A 2 -23.09 -12.74 1.50
C THR A 2 -22.09 -12.79 0.35
N LEU A 3 -20.80 -12.86 0.68
CA LEU A 3 -19.71 -12.92 -0.27
C LEU A 3 -18.92 -14.22 -0.09
N ARG A 4 -18.20 -14.62 -1.14
CA ARG A 4 -17.20 -15.70 -1.08
C ARG A 4 -15.82 -15.10 -1.25
N LEU A 5 -14.93 -15.32 -0.30
CA LEU A 5 -13.56 -14.82 -0.39
C LEU A 5 -12.63 -15.96 -0.80
N LYS A 6 -11.75 -15.71 -1.75
CA LYS A 6 -10.62 -16.56 -2.11
C LYS A 6 -9.36 -15.87 -1.63
N VAL A 7 -8.87 -16.26 -0.46
CA VAL A 7 -7.78 -15.57 0.22
C VAL A 7 -6.50 -16.37 0.09
N TRP A 8 -5.42 -15.72 -0.33
CA TRP A 8 -4.09 -16.33 -0.30
C TRP A 8 -3.67 -16.58 1.14
N ARG A 9 -3.40 -17.85 1.47
CA ARG A 9 -2.85 -18.29 2.74
C ARG A 9 -1.44 -18.83 2.54
N GLN A 10 -0.51 -18.38 3.36
CA GLN A 10 0.89 -18.81 3.32
C GLN A 10 1.48 -18.75 4.73
N PRO A 11 1.97 -19.87 5.30
CA PRO A 11 2.42 -19.90 6.69
C PRO A 11 3.65 -19.03 6.99
N GLY A 12 4.51 -18.80 5.99
CA GLY A 12 5.79 -18.12 6.20
C GLY A 12 6.55 -17.84 4.89
N PRO A 13 7.68 -17.12 4.95
CA PRO A 13 8.54 -16.89 3.79
C PRO A 13 9.04 -18.19 3.17
N GLY A 14 9.03 -18.29 1.84
CA GLY A 14 9.53 -19.47 1.11
C GLY A 14 8.67 -20.74 1.23
N GLN A 15 7.60 -20.73 2.02
CA GLN A 15 6.65 -21.82 2.10
C GLN A 15 5.63 -21.76 0.96
N PRO A 16 5.10 -22.91 0.48
CA PRO A 16 4.05 -22.91 -0.53
C PRO A 16 2.78 -22.26 0.02
N GLY A 17 2.25 -21.28 -0.71
CA GLY A 17 0.95 -20.68 -0.44
C GLY A 17 -0.16 -21.27 -1.32
N ARG A 18 -1.41 -21.04 -0.93
CA ARG A 18 -2.60 -21.46 -1.69
C ARG A 18 -3.76 -20.50 -1.47
N LEU A 19 -4.69 -20.46 -2.41
CA LEU A 19 -5.98 -19.81 -2.18
C LEU A 19 -6.87 -20.71 -1.32
N VAL A 20 -7.53 -20.11 -0.32
CA VAL A 20 -8.49 -20.77 0.56
C VAL A 20 -9.81 -20.01 0.51
N ASP A 21 -10.91 -20.76 0.41
CA ASP A 21 -12.26 -20.21 0.36
C ASP A 21 -12.78 -19.90 1.77
N TYR A 22 -13.30 -18.69 1.97
CA TYR A 22 -13.98 -18.27 3.20
C TYR A 22 -15.37 -17.71 2.88
N PRO A 23 -16.43 -18.17 3.55
CA PRO A 23 -17.71 -17.49 3.51
C PRO A 23 -17.63 -16.19 4.32
N ALA A 24 -18.14 -15.10 3.76
CA ALA A 24 -18.33 -13.83 4.46
C ALA A 24 -19.84 -13.49 4.47
N PRO A 25 -20.61 -14.08 5.40
CA PRO A 25 -22.03 -13.80 5.52
C PRO A 25 -22.28 -12.45 6.18
N ASN A 26 -23.46 -11.86 5.94
CA ASN A 26 -23.95 -10.66 6.62
C ASN A 26 -23.02 -9.43 6.53
N VAL A 27 -22.25 -9.31 5.45
CA VAL A 27 -21.41 -8.14 5.19
C VAL A 27 -22.30 -6.93 4.91
N SER A 28 -22.11 -5.86 5.67
CA SER A 28 -22.78 -4.58 5.41
C SER A 28 -22.15 -3.90 4.20
N PRO A 29 -22.95 -3.33 3.26
CA PRO A 29 -22.41 -2.51 2.16
C PRO A 29 -21.58 -1.30 2.62
N ASP A 30 -21.80 -0.83 3.85
CA ASP A 30 -21.12 0.32 4.44
C ASP A 30 -19.79 -0.02 5.12
N MET A 31 -19.49 -1.31 5.31
CA MET A 31 -18.17 -1.72 5.75
C MET A 31 -17.12 -1.36 4.71
N SER A 32 -15.95 -0.94 5.19
CA SER A 32 -14.71 -1.00 4.44
C SER A 32 -14.29 -2.44 4.18
N PHE A 33 -13.39 -2.63 3.22
CA PHE A 33 -12.85 -3.93 2.89
C PHE A 33 -12.10 -4.58 4.06
N LEU A 34 -11.40 -3.76 4.87
CA LEU A 34 -10.67 -4.25 6.03
C LEU A 34 -11.59 -4.61 7.19
N GLU A 35 -12.65 -3.85 7.44
CA GLU A 35 -13.66 -4.24 8.45
C GLU A 35 -14.35 -5.56 8.09
N MET A 36 -14.58 -5.80 6.80
CA MET A 36 -15.08 -7.09 6.33
C MET A 36 -14.09 -8.23 6.66
N LEU A 37 -12.77 -8.03 6.44
CA LEU A 37 -11.75 -9.00 6.84
C LEU A 37 -11.65 -9.17 8.36
N ASP A 38 -11.83 -8.10 9.14
CA ASP A 38 -11.87 -8.17 10.61
C ASP A 38 -13.02 -9.07 11.07
N VAL A 39 -14.23 -8.88 10.52
CA VAL A 39 -15.39 -9.74 10.82
C VAL A 39 -15.11 -11.19 10.45
N VAL A 40 -14.52 -11.46 9.29
CA VAL A 40 -14.14 -12.83 8.90
C VAL A 40 -13.12 -13.42 9.89
N ASN A 41 -12.12 -12.64 10.29
CA ASN A 41 -11.13 -13.07 11.27
C ASN A 41 -11.75 -13.37 12.64
N GLU A 42 -12.71 -12.58 13.11
CA GLU A 42 -13.43 -12.89 14.35
C GLU A 42 -14.12 -14.26 14.30
N HIS A 43 -14.70 -14.62 13.17
CA HIS A 43 -15.33 -15.93 12.99
C HIS A 43 -14.31 -17.08 12.99
N LEU A 44 -13.13 -16.88 12.38
CA LEU A 44 -12.04 -17.85 12.41
C LEU A 44 -11.51 -18.06 13.83
N ILE A 45 -11.25 -16.97 14.54
CA ILE A 45 -10.76 -17.00 15.93
C ILE A 45 -11.75 -17.74 16.84
N LYS A 46 -13.06 -17.47 16.71
CA LYS A 46 -14.10 -18.17 17.49
C LYS A 46 -14.15 -19.69 17.23
N LYS A 47 -13.69 -20.15 16.07
CA LYS A 47 -13.56 -21.57 15.73
C LYS A 47 -12.22 -22.19 16.18
N GLY A 48 -11.31 -21.39 16.73
CA GLY A 48 -9.95 -21.81 17.04
C GLY A 48 -9.04 -21.92 15.81
N GLU A 49 -9.40 -21.26 14.71
CA GLU A 49 -8.60 -21.20 13.49
C GLU A 49 -7.71 -19.94 13.46
N ASP A 50 -6.60 -20.02 12.73
CA ASP A 50 -5.70 -18.89 12.52
C ASP A 50 -6.37 -17.79 11.67
N ALA A 51 -6.43 -16.59 12.24
CA ALA A 51 -6.80 -15.37 11.53
C ALA A 51 -5.94 -15.19 10.27
N ILE A 52 -6.54 -14.61 9.23
CA ILE A 52 -5.86 -14.16 8.02
C ILE A 52 -4.96 -12.99 8.43
N ALA A 53 -3.65 -13.14 8.22
CA ALA A 53 -2.71 -12.07 8.50
C ALA A 53 -2.70 -11.04 7.35
N PHE A 54 -2.90 -9.75 7.68
CA PHE A 54 -2.79 -8.62 6.76
C PHE A 54 -2.35 -7.37 7.53
N ASP A 55 -1.68 -6.44 6.84
CA ASP A 55 -1.25 -5.17 7.42
C ASP A 55 -2.37 -4.12 7.37
N SER A 56 -2.50 -3.36 8.46
CA SER A 56 -3.38 -2.21 8.57
C SER A 56 -2.87 -1.28 9.68
N ASP A 57 -3.13 0.01 9.53
CA ASP A 57 -2.78 1.02 10.53
C ASP A 57 -3.79 2.18 10.49
N CYS A 58 -3.52 3.26 9.74
CA CYS A 58 -4.35 4.48 9.78
C CYS A 58 -5.83 4.31 9.37
N ARG A 59 -6.16 3.29 8.56
CA ARG A 59 -7.50 3.05 7.96
C ARG A 59 -8.14 4.21 7.17
N GLU A 60 -7.43 5.30 6.94
CA GLU A 60 -7.95 6.50 6.24
C GLU A 60 -7.29 6.72 4.86
N GLY A 61 -6.37 5.84 4.47
CA GLY A 61 -5.74 5.83 3.15
C GLY A 61 -4.48 6.67 3.01
N ILE A 62 -3.78 6.93 4.13
CA ILE A 62 -2.59 7.78 4.14
C ILE A 62 -1.28 7.08 4.52
N CYS A 63 -1.30 6.02 5.35
CA CYS A 63 -0.05 5.35 5.77
C CYS A 63 0.54 4.37 4.74
N GLY A 64 -0.25 3.95 3.75
CA GLY A 64 0.14 2.97 2.74
C GLY A 64 0.29 1.51 3.23
N ALA A 65 -0.16 1.16 4.43
CA ALA A 65 0.03 -0.18 5.00
C ALA A 65 -0.90 -1.27 4.43
N CYS A 66 -2.14 -0.92 4.06
CA CYS A 66 -3.21 -1.85 3.70
C CYS A 66 -3.09 -2.43 2.28
N GLY A 67 -1.90 -2.91 1.91
CA GLY A 67 -1.58 -3.28 0.55
C GLY A 67 -2.08 -4.67 0.12
N LEU A 68 -3.22 -4.73 -0.58
CA LEU A 68 -3.80 -5.98 -1.11
C LEU A 68 -4.09 -5.92 -2.62
N VAL A 69 -3.89 -7.03 -3.33
CA VAL A 69 -4.41 -7.22 -4.70
C VAL A 69 -5.80 -7.83 -4.59
N ILE A 70 -6.80 -7.12 -5.11
CA ILE A 70 -8.22 -7.49 -5.02
C ILE A 70 -8.73 -7.72 -6.44
N ASN A 71 -9.15 -8.95 -6.74
CA ASN A 71 -9.55 -9.37 -8.08
C ASN A 71 -8.52 -9.03 -9.17
N GLY A 72 -7.23 -9.16 -8.83
CA GLY A 72 -6.12 -8.86 -9.75
C GLY A 72 -5.74 -7.38 -9.84
N VAL A 73 -6.44 -6.49 -9.14
CA VAL A 73 -6.17 -5.04 -9.15
C VAL A 73 -5.58 -4.61 -7.80
N PRO A 74 -4.39 -3.97 -7.75
CA PRO A 74 -3.85 -3.41 -6.52
C PRO A 74 -4.82 -2.39 -5.90
N HIS A 75 -5.11 -2.55 -4.61
CA HIS A 75 -6.13 -1.80 -3.86
C HIS A 75 -7.59 -1.95 -4.33
N GLY A 76 -7.84 -2.71 -5.39
CA GLY A 76 -9.17 -2.95 -5.93
C GLY A 76 -9.61 -1.92 -6.98
N PRO A 77 -10.92 -1.85 -7.27
CA PRO A 77 -11.42 -1.21 -8.49
C PRO A 77 -11.48 0.33 -8.44
N ASP A 78 -11.41 0.94 -7.26
CA ASP A 78 -11.59 2.39 -7.10
C ASP A 78 -10.29 3.15 -7.41
N PRO A 79 -10.24 4.02 -8.44
CA PRO A 79 -9.04 4.77 -8.79
C PRO A 79 -8.63 5.74 -7.67
N GLY A 80 -7.33 5.79 -7.37
CA GLY A 80 -6.78 6.69 -6.35
C GLY A 80 -7.15 6.35 -4.91
N ALA A 81 -7.81 5.21 -4.68
CA ALA A 81 -8.17 4.73 -3.36
C ALA A 81 -7.21 3.64 -2.88
N THR A 82 -7.09 3.52 -1.57
CA THR A 82 -6.42 2.40 -0.90
C THR A 82 -7.44 1.34 -0.48
N THR A 83 -6.98 0.13 -0.17
CA THR A 83 -7.85 -0.98 0.25
C THR A 83 -8.74 -0.62 1.45
N CYS A 84 -8.24 0.17 2.41
CA CYS A 84 -9.04 0.56 3.57
C CYS A 84 -10.16 1.56 3.23
N GLN A 85 -10.08 2.24 2.09
CA GLN A 85 -11.13 3.13 1.59
C GLN A 85 -12.10 2.42 0.65
N LEU A 86 -11.78 1.20 0.19
CA LEU A 86 -12.67 0.39 -0.62
C LEU A 86 -13.84 -0.08 0.26
N HIS A 87 -15.07 0.22 -0.16
CA HIS A 87 -16.27 -0.19 0.57
C HIS A 87 -16.95 -1.40 -0.07
N MET A 88 -17.63 -2.20 0.75
CA MET A 88 -18.26 -3.43 0.30
C MET A 88 -19.44 -3.21 -0.67
N ARG A 89 -20.04 -2.02 -0.69
CA ARG A 89 -21.02 -1.59 -1.72
C ARG A 89 -20.50 -1.62 -3.16
N ARG A 90 -19.20 -1.78 -3.40
CA ARG A 90 -18.64 -2.02 -4.75
C ARG A 90 -18.89 -3.43 -5.27
N PHE A 91 -19.21 -4.36 -4.39
CA PHE A 91 -19.48 -5.76 -4.71
C PHE A 91 -20.98 -6.06 -4.62
N ARG A 92 -21.40 -7.12 -5.28
CA ARG A 92 -22.78 -7.61 -5.30
C ARG A 92 -22.92 -8.83 -4.41
N ASP A 93 -24.14 -9.05 -3.94
CA ASP A 93 -24.47 -10.27 -3.20
C ASP A 93 -24.16 -11.52 -4.03
N GLY A 94 -23.48 -12.49 -3.41
CA GLY A 94 -23.03 -13.72 -4.05
C GLY A 94 -21.69 -13.62 -4.79
N ASP A 95 -21.09 -12.42 -4.89
CA ASP A 95 -19.80 -12.25 -5.57
C ASP A 95 -18.68 -13.07 -4.91
N THR A 96 -17.73 -13.46 -5.75
CA THR A 96 -16.47 -14.08 -5.31
C THR A 96 -15.32 -13.09 -5.44
N ILE A 97 -14.64 -12.80 -4.34
CA ILE A 97 -13.54 -11.84 -4.27
C ILE A 97 -12.24 -12.58 -4.02
N THR A 98 -11.28 -12.43 -4.92
CA THR A 98 -9.93 -12.98 -4.76
C THR A 98 -9.02 -11.93 -4.12
N ILE A 99 -8.31 -12.33 -3.07
CA ILE A 99 -7.50 -11.46 -2.21
C ILE A 99 -6.11 -12.05 -2.09
N GLU A 100 -5.12 -11.27 -2.50
CA GLU A 100 -3.74 -11.73 -2.59
C GLU A 100 -2.75 -10.67 -2.05
N PRO A 101 -1.57 -11.09 -1.58
CA PRO A 101 -0.49 -10.14 -1.26
C PRO A 101 0.02 -9.44 -2.53
N TRP A 102 0.89 -8.44 -2.34
CA TRP A 102 1.66 -7.89 -3.44
C TRP A 102 2.43 -8.96 -4.21
N ARG A 103 2.11 -9.10 -5.49
CA ARG A 103 2.77 -10.05 -6.41
C ARG A 103 4.03 -9.44 -7.02
N ALA A 104 4.99 -9.08 -6.18
CA ALA A 104 6.25 -8.48 -6.60
C ALA A 104 7.43 -9.13 -5.89
N LYS A 105 8.51 -9.46 -6.62
CA LYS A 105 9.74 -10.02 -6.02
C LYS A 105 10.36 -9.09 -4.98
N ALA A 106 10.19 -7.78 -5.16
CA ALA A 106 10.63 -6.77 -4.20
C ALA A 106 9.86 -6.80 -2.88
N PHE A 107 8.69 -7.44 -2.84
CA PHE A 107 7.81 -7.56 -1.68
C PHE A 107 7.54 -9.03 -1.35
N PRO A 108 8.53 -9.77 -0.83
CA PRO A 108 8.33 -11.18 -0.52
C PRO A 108 7.29 -11.34 0.59
N VAL A 109 6.46 -12.37 0.48
CA VAL A 109 5.41 -12.68 1.46
C VAL A 109 6.04 -13.12 2.78
N LEU A 110 5.59 -12.50 3.88
CA LEU A 110 5.95 -12.87 5.24
C LEU A 110 4.97 -13.89 5.82
N LYS A 111 3.66 -13.61 5.76
CA LYS A 111 2.59 -14.53 6.16
C LYS A 111 1.29 -14.08 5.53
N ASP A 112 0.55 -15.01 4.93
CA ASP A 112 -0.72 -14.75 4.25
C ASP A 112 -0.63 -13.53 3.31
N LEU A 113 -1.21 -12.40 3.69
CA LEU A 113 -1.27 -11.17 2.89
C LEU A 113 -0.18 -10.14 3.26
N ILE A 114 0.59 -10.38 4.32
CA ILE A 114 1.67 -9.51 4.79
C ILE A 114 2.91 -9.73 3.93
N VAL A 115 3.57 -8.64 3.54
CA VAL A 115 4.79 -8.64 2.72
C VAL A 115 5.89 -7.78 3.34
N ASP A 116 7.14 -8.13 3.08
CA ASP A 116 8.28 -7.32 3.47
C ASP A 116 8.47 -6.16 2.48
N ARG A 117 8.36 -4.91 2.96
CA ARG A 117 8.56 -3.69 2.17
C ARG A 117 9.91 -3.01 2.38
N SER A 118 10.85 -3.64 3.09
CA SER A 118 12.18 -3.11 3.40
C SER A 118 13.00 -2.68 2.16
N ALA A 119 12.62 -3.14 0.97
CA ALA A 119 13.17 -2.63 -0.28
C ALA A 119 12.99 -1.11 -0.46
N PHE A 120 11.88 -0.55 0.01
CA PHE A 120 11.65 0.89 -0.02
C PHE A 120 12.54 1.62 0.99
N ASP A 121 12.69 1.07 2.19
CA ASP A 121 13.59 1.66 3.20
C ASP A 121 15.03 1.72 2.70
N ARG A 122 15.49 0.66 2.01
CA ARG A 122 16.80 0.64 1.36
C ARG A 122 16.97 1.74 0.31
N ILE A 123 15.92 2.05 -0.47
CA ILE A 123 15.95 3.14 -1.46
C ILE A 123 16.05 4.50 -0.75
N ILE A 124 15.27 4.71 0.31
CA ILE A 124 15.35 5.94 1.10
C ILE A 124 16.75 6.11 1.71
N ALA A 125 17.28 5.06 2.34
CA ALA A 125 18.61 5.07 2.94
C ALA A 125 19.75 5.28 1.92
N ALA A 126 19.57 4.88 0.66
CA ALA A 126 20.57 5.04 -0.40
C ALA A 126 20.61 6.45 -1.03
N GLY A 127 19.92 7.44 -0.45
CA GLY A 127 19.90 8.82 -0.95
C GLY A 127 18.52 9.30 -1.42
N GLY A 128 17.44 8.63 -1.02
CA GLY A 128 16.07 9.11 -1.20
C GLY A 128 15.68 10.23 -0.22
N TYR A 129 16.61 11.11 0.11
CA TYR A 129 16.45 12.26 1.00
C TYR A 129 17.38 13.40 0.55
N THR A 130 17.04 14.64 0.92
CA THR A 130 17.95 15.78 0.79
C THR A 130 18.75 15.97 2.07
N SER A 131 20.05 16.23 1.95
CA SER A 131 20.92 16.54 3.09
C SER A 131 21.15 18.05 3.16
N VAL A 132 20.83 18.65 4.29
CA VAL A 132 21.03 20.09 4.53
C VAL A 132 21.75 20.30 5.87
N ASN A 133 22.64 21.28 5.93
CA ASN A 133 23.30 21.63 7.18
C ASN A 133 22.35 22.43 8.08
N VAL A 134 21.79 21.79 9.10
CA VAL A 134 20.78 22.37 10.01
C VAL A 134 21.28 23.59 10.80
N GLY A 135 22.60 23.80 10.91
CA GLY A 135 23.19 24.93 11.62
C GLY A 135 23.23 26.25 10.84
N GLY A 136 22.94 26.22 9.52
CA GLY A 136 22.99 27.39 8.64
C GLY A 136 21.76 27.54 7.75
N ALA A 137 20.66 26.84 8.06
CA ALA A 137 19.45 26.89 7.25
C ALA A 137 18.90 28.34 7.20
N PRO A 138 18.81 28.96 6.02
CA PRO A 138 18.24 30.30 5.90
C PRO A 138 16.73 30.26 6.23
N ASP A 139 16.16 31.43 6.55
CA ASP A 139 14.70 31.55 6.69
C ASP A 139 14.00 31.03 5.42
N GLY A 140 12.97 30.19 5.59
CA GLY A 140 12.30 29.51 4.48
C GLY A 140 11.70 30.46 3.43
N ASN A 141 11.46 31.72 3.77
CA ASN A 141 10.96 32.74 2.85
C ASN A 141 12.06 33.39 2.01
N VAL A 142 13.34 33.15 2.31
CA VAL A 142 14.48 33.72 1.57
C VAL A 142 14.66 33.03 0.22
N ILE A 143 14.28 31.76 0.12
CA ILE A 143 14.32 31.01 -1.14
C ILE A 143 12.94 31.06 -1.77
N LEU A 144 12.77 31.96 -2.73
CA LEU A 144 11.53 32.06 -3.50
C LEU A 144 11.38 30.85 -4.43
N ILE A 145 10.32 30.08 -4.23
CA ILE A 145 9.98 28.92 -5.06
C ILE A 145 8.76 29.29 -5.91
N PRO A 146 8.85 29.22 -7.24
CA PRO A 146 7.69 29.41 -8.10
C PRO A 146 6.57 28.44 -7.74
N ARG A 147 5.32 28.92 -7.78
CA ARG A 147 4.15 28.09 -7.45
C ARG A 147 4.13 26.79 -8.26
N ASP A 148 4.32 26.87 -9.57
CA ASP A 148 4.28 25.68 -10.44
C ASP A 148 5.33 24.63 -10.06
N THR A 149 6.49 25.06 -9.55
CA THR A 149 7.53 24.17 -9.03
C THR A 149 7.10 23.52 -7.72
N ALA A 150 6.53 24.30 -6.80
CA ALA A 150 6.03 23.79 -5.52
C ALA A 150 4.88 22.80 -5.72
N ASP A 151 3.91 23.13 -6.57
CA ASP A 151 2.75 22.29 -6.89
C ASP A 151 3.22 20.95 -7.51
N ALA A 152 4.12 20.99 -8.51
CA ALA A 152 4.67 19.78 -9.12
C ALA A 152 5.52 18.92 -8.16
N ALA A 153 6.27 19.56 -7.25
CA ALA A 153 7.03 18.87 -6.23
C ALA A 153 6.10 18.15 -5.23
N ILE A 154 5.01 18.81 -4.81
CA ILE A 154 4.00 18.23 -3.93
C ILE A 154 3.27 17.07 -4.61
N ASP A 155 2.87 17.21 -5.88
CA ASP A 155 2.24 16.13 -6.65
C ASP A 155 3.08 14.84 -6.69
N SER A 156 4.42 14.97 -6.63
CA SER A 156 5.32 13.83 -6.52
C SER A 156 5.53 13.39 -5.06
N ALA A 157 5.44 14.32 -4.10
CA ALA A 157 5.65 14.09 -2.67
C ALA A 157 4.50 13.36 -1.99
N VAL A 158 3.27 13.41 -2.53
CA VAL A 158 2.09 12.70 -1.98
C VAL A 158 2.22 11.17 -1.97
N CYS A 159 3.32 10.61 -2.50
CA CYS A 159 3.61 9.19 -2.46
C CYS A 159 3.72 8.66 -1.00
N ILE A 160 2.70 7.91 -0.58
CA ILE A 160 2.59 7.26 0.74
C ILE A 160 3.34 5.93 0.87
N GLY A 161 4.11 5.51 -0.14
CA GLY A 161 4.88 4.26 -0.09
C GLY A 161 4.03 2.98 -0.03
N CYS A 162 2.79 2.98 -0.54
CA CYS A 162 1.91 1.81 -0.48
C CYS A 162 2.41 0.60 -1.30
N GLY A 163 3.23 0.83 -2.33
CA GLY A 163 3.78 -0.22 -3.19
C GLY A 163 2.87 -0.66 -4.34
N ALA A 164 1.67 -0.09 -4.48
CA ALA A 164 0.72 -0.45 -5.55
C ALA A 164 1.31 -0.27 -6.95
N CYS A 165 2.13 0.76 -7.19
CA CYS A 165 2.80 0.98 -8.47
C CYS A 165 3.75 -0.18 -8.85
N VAL A 166 4.45 -0.74 -7.88
CA VAL A 166 5.34 -1.89 -8.07
C VAL A 166 4.52 -3.17 -8.29
N ALA A 167 3.43 -3.36 -7.54
CA ALA A 167 2.53 -4.50 -7.70
C ALA A 167 1.76 -4.48 -9.05
N ALA A 168 1.44 -3.30 -9.58
CA ALA A 168 0.80 -3.14 -10.88
C ALA A 168 1.77 -3.33 -12.06
N CYS A 169 3.05 -3.02 -11.86
CA CYS A 169 4.08 -3.16 -12.88
C CYS A 169 4.32 -4.64 -13.19
N LYS A 170 4.14 -5.06 -14.45
CA LYS A 170 4.42 -6.45 -14.88
C LYS A 170 5.88 -6.86 -14.64
N ASN A 171 6.80 -5.90 -14.62
CA ASN A 171 8.21 -6.11 -14.32
C ASN A 171 8.53 -6.04 -12.81
N ALA A 172 7.52 -5.77 -11.96
CA ALA A 172 7.67 -5.55 -10.52
C ALA A 172 8.75 -4.51 -10.19
N ALA A 173 8.83 -3.44 -10.99
CA ALA A 173 9.99 -2.57 -10.99
C ALA A 173 9.89 -1.46 -9.94
N ALA A 174 10.84 -1.43 -9.00
CA ALA A 174 10.91 -0.44 -7.93
C ALA A 174 11.28 0.98 -8.42
N HIS A 175 11.67 1.13 -9.70
CA HIS A 175 11.99 2.45 -10.28
C HIS A 175 10.79 3.40 -10.25
N LEU A 176 9.54 2.90 -10.20
CA LEU A 176 8.36 3.75 -10.10
C LEU A 176 8.28 4.49 -8.75
N PHE A 177 8.62 3.80 -7.66
CA PHE A 177 8.75 4.43 -6.34
C PHE A 177 9.95 5.39 -6.31
N THR A 178 11.09 4.95 -6.85
CA THR A 178 12.32 5.77 -6.90
C THR A 178 12.10 7.04 -7.71
N GLY A 179 11.40 6.95 -8.85
CA GLY A 179 11.08 8.08 -9.72
C GLY A 179 10.23 9.15 -9.04
N ALA A 180 9.23 8.74 -8.26
CA ALA A 180 8.45 9.69 -7.46
C ALA A 180 9.32 10.44 -6.44
N LYS A 181 10.27 9.75 -5.79
CA LYS A 181 11.21 10.39 -4.85
C LYS A 181 12.18 11.33 -5.57
N ILE A 182 12.77 10.92 -6.69
CA ILE A 182 13.66 11.77 -7.48
C ILE A 182 12.93 13.02 -7.99
N ALA A 183 11.71 12.88 -8.49
CA ALA A 183 10.94 14.01 -9.01
C ALA A 183 10.66 15.05 -7.92
N HIS A 184 10.12 14.62 -6.77
CA HIS A 184 9.85 15.52 -5.65
C HIS A 184 11.14 16.19 -5.13
N LEU A 185 12.20 15.40 -4.88
CA LEU A 185 13.43 15.91 -4.26
C LEU A 185 14.25 16.77 -5.23
N GLY A 186 14.19 16.49 -6.53
CA GLY A 186 14.95 17.21 -7.56
C GLY A 186 14.30 18.52 -8.03
N LEU A 187 13.00 18.70 -7.80
CA LEU A 187 12.30 19.96 -8.12
C LEU A 187 12.54 21.06 -7.08
N MET A 188 12.88 20.68 -5.85
CA MET A 188 13.10 21.61 -4.76
C MET A 188 14.57 22.05 -4.69
N PRO A 189 14.86 23.34 -4.44
CA PRO A 189 16.22 23.85 -4.45
C PRO A 189 17.13 23.19 -3.41
N GLN A 190 16.56 22.71 -2.29
CA GLN A 190 17.26 21.97 -1.24
C GLN A 190 17.81 20.60 -1.70
N GLY A 191 17.39 20.11 -2.87
CA GLY A 191 17.92 18.90 -3.49
C GLY A 191 19.13 19.11 -4.38
N HIS A 192 19.54 20.36 -4.62
CA HIS A 192 20.78 20.65 -5.33
C HIS A 192 21.98 20.61 -4.38
N VAL A 193 23.12 20.14 -4.89
CA VAL A 193 24.41 20.30 -4.21
C VAL A 193 24.64 21.81 -4.02
N GLU A 194 24.95 22.23 -2.78
CA GLU A 194 25.36 23.60 -2.49
C GLU A 194 26.47 24.01 -3.47
N ARG A 195 26.28 25.11 -4.21
CA ARG A 195 27.22 25.63 -5.21
C ARG A 195 27.97 26.84 -4.69
#